data_AF-X5FR82-F1
#
_entry.id   AF-X5FR82-F1
#
_cell.length_a   1.000
_cell.length_b   1.000
_cell.length_c   1.000
_cell.angle_alpha   90.00
_cell.angle_beta   90.00
_cell.angle_gamma   90.00
#
_symmetry.space_group_name_H-M   'P 1'
#
loop_
_entity.id
_entity.type
_entity.pdbx_description
1 polymer ?
#
loop_
_entity_poly.entity_id
_entity_poly.type
_entity_poly.pdbx_seq_one_letter_code
_entity_poly.pdbx_strand_id
1 'polypeptide(L)'
;ASEQFQTVLHQYSFRDAAWPIIRNVTARPYSSGNSIREHLMQHMTMPVRWTESMHYLLLPALTEVIEMGPNNVLARLLRKTTNHIVPYP
;
A
#
# COMPACT_ATOMS: atom_id res chain seq x y z
N ALA A 1 -7.96 12.37 -17.27
CA ALA A 1 -7.01 11.66 -16.39
C ALA A 1 -7.58 10.33 -15.90
N SER A 2 -8.68 10.33 -15.12
CA SER A 2 -9.30 9.08 -14.60
C SER A 2 -9.74 8.12 -15.72
N GLU A 3 -10.44 8.62 -16.74
CA GLU A 3 -10.93 7.77 -17.86
C GLU A 3 -9.79 7.12 -18.68
N GLN A 4 -8.74 7.89 -19.01
CA GLN A 4 -7.57 7.37 -19.73
C GLN A 4 -6.87 6.27 -18.94
N PHE A 5 -6.72 6.44 -17.62
CA PHE A 5 -6.14 5.43 -16.75
C PHE A 5 -7.01 4.18 -16.68
N GLN A 6 -8.34 4.34 -16.60
CA GLN A 6 -9.27 3.22 -16.65
C GLN A 6 -9.13 2.41 -17.93
N THR A 7 -9.07 3.08 -19.10
CA THR A 7 -8.86 2.42 -20.39
C THR A 7 -7.56 1.62 -20.42
N VAL A 8 -6.46 2.18 -19.91
CA VAL A 8 -5.16 1.47 -19.83
C VAL A 8 -5.29 0.24 -18.95
N LEU A 9 -5.90 0.35 -17.77
CA LEU A 9 -6.11 -0.80 -16.90
C LEU A 9 -6.91 -1.91 -17.61
N HIS A 10 -7.81 -1.60 -18.56
CA HIS A 10 -8.64 -2.59 -19.29
C HIS A 10 -7.83 -3.51 -20.18
N GLN A 11 -6.59 -3.15 -20.47
CA GLN A 11 -5.67 -3.94 -21.27
C GLN A 11 -4.93 -5.01 -20.46
N TYR A 12 -5.07 -5.01 -19.13
CA TYR A 12 -4.35 -5.91 -18.23
C TYR A 12 -5.29 -6.82 -17.44
N SER A 13 -4.85 -8.05 -17.24
CA SER A 13 -5.44 -9.00 -16.29
C SER A 13 -4.61 -9.04 -15.02
N PHE A 14 -5.30 -9.01 -13.88
CA PHE A 14 -4.67 -9.06 -12.57
C PHE A 14 -4.89 -10.43 -11.94
N ARG A 15 -3.81 -11.02 -11.44
CA ARG A 15 -3.87 -12.27 -10.67
C ARG A 15 -3.98 -11.95 -9.18
N ASP A 16 -4.39 -12.94 -8.41
CA ASP A 16 -4.32 -12.83 -6.95
C ASP A 16 -2.88 -12.64 -6.49
N ALA A 17 -2.69 -11.74 -5.53
CA ALA A 17 -1.40 -11.44 -4.95
C ALA A 17 -0.97 -12.59 -4.03
N ALA A 18 0.26 -13.08 -4.23
CA ALA A 18 0.84 -14.12 -3.37
C ALA A 18 1.06 -13.63 -1.92
N TRP A 19 1.16 -12.32 -1.72
CA TRP A 19 1.25 -11.67 -0.41
C TRP A 19 0.14 -10.63 -0.25
N PRO A 20 -0.46 -10.50 0.94
CA PRO A 20 -1.47 -9.48 1.19
C PRO A 20 -0.92 -8.06 0.95
N ILE A 21 -1.67 -7.24 0.24
CA ILE A 21 -1.30 -5.86 -0.06
C ILE A 21 -2.13 -4.93 0.83
N ILE A 22 -1.50 -4.01 1.55
CA ILE A 22 -2.21 -2.98 2.29
C ILE A 22 -2.66 -1.88 1.34
N ARG A 23 -3.98 -1.66 1.27
CA ARG A 23 -4.55 -0.66 0.38
C ARG A 23 -4.47 0.73 0.99
N ASN A 24 -3.87 1.68 0.27
CA ASN A 24 -3.71 3.08 0.72
C ASN A 24 -5.03 3.76 1.11
N VAL A 25 -6.14 3.42 0.46
CA VAL A 25 -7.45 4.08 0.66
C VAL A 25 -8.22 3.54 1.87
N THR A 26 -7.99 2.30 2.27
CA THR A 26 -8.75 1.64 3.35
C THR A 26 -7.89 1.25 4.55
N ALA A 27 -6.56 1.25 4.40
CA ALA A 27 -5.62 0.73 5.40
C ALA A 27 -5.93 -0.72 5.81
N ARG A 28 -6.40 -1.54 4.86
CA ARG A 28 -6.75 -2.95 5.06
C ARG A 28 -6.10 -3.83 3.99
N PRO A 29 -5.82 -5.10 4.30
CA PRO A 29 -5.22 -6.02 3.34
C PRO A 29 -6.22 -6.40 2.26
N TYR A 30 -5.72 -6.68 1.07
CA TYR A 30 -6.43 -7.39 0.03
C TYR A 30 -5.45 -8.29 -0.72
N SER A 31 -5.97 -9.37 -1.31
CA SER A 31 -5.17 -10.26 -2.17
C SER A 31 -5.84 -10.55 -3.52
N SER A 32 -7.15 -10.31 -3.66
CA SER A 32 -7.86 -10.66 -4.88
C SER A 32 -7.54 -9.72 -6.04
N GLY A 33 -7.10 -10.31 -7.16
CA GLY A 33 -6.82 -9.61 -8.41
C GLY A 33 -8.06 -8.97 -9.03
N ASN A 34 -9.25 -9.55 -8.81
CA ASN A 34 -10.51 -9.06 -9.37
C ASN A 34 -10.84 -7.61 -8.94
N SER A 35 -10.38 -7.21 -7.75
CA SER A 35 -10.65 -5.89 -7.16
C SER A 35 -9.58 -4.83 -7.48
N ILE A 36 -8.43 -5.23 -8.05
CA ILE A 36 -7.27 -4.33 -8.22
C ILE A 36 -7.60 -3.13 -9.11
N ARG A 37 -8.35 -3.35 -10.19
CA ARG A 37 -8.74 -2.28 -11.11
C ARG A 37 -9.50 -1.16 -10.38
N GLU A 38 -10.54 -1.52 -9.64
CA GLU A 38 -11.35 -0.57 -8.88
C GLU A 38 -10.52 0.11 -7.79
N HIS A 39 -9.64 -0.64 -7.12
CA HIS A 39 -8.73 -0.10 -6.11
C HIS A 39 -7.77 0.95 -6.68
N LEU A 40 -7.17 0.69 -7.84
CA LEU A 40 -6.26 1.62 -8.52
C LEU A 40 -6.99 2.89 -8.98
N MET A 41 -8.21 2.74 -9.50
CA MET A 41 -9.05 3.87 -9.88
C MET A 41 -9.37 4.77 -8.67
N GLN A 42 -9.79 4.17 -7.56
CA GLN A 42 -10.05 4.92 -6.33
C GLN A 42 -8.79 5.56 -5.76
N HIS A 43 -7.63 4.94 -5.91
CA HIS A 43 -6.37 5.47 -5.41
C HIS A 43 -5.97 6.80 -6.08
N MET A 44 -6.38 7.05 -7.32
CA MET A 44 -6.08 8.31 -8.01
C MET A 44 -6.74 9.54 -7.36
N THR A 45 -7.85 9.35 -6.67
CA THR A 45 -8.67 10.46 -6.13
C THR A 45 -8.80 10.45 -4.61
N MET A 46 -8.43 9.35 -3.97
CA MET A 46 -8.55 9.17 -2.53
C MET A 46 -7.20 9.34 -1.81
N PRO A 47 -7.20 9.86 -0.57
CA PRO A 47 -5.98 10.10 0.17
C PRO A 47 -5.26 8.81 0.56
N VAL A 48 -3.94 8.92 0.77
CA VAL A 48 -3.12 7.86 1.35
C VAL A 48 -3.28 7.86 2.87
N ARG A 49 -3.88 6.79 3.42
CA ARG A 49 -4.10 6.59 4.86
C ARG A 49 -2.89 5.91 5.52
N TRP A 50 -1.74 6.60 5.47
CA TRP A 50 -0.46 6.07 5.97
C TRP A 50 -0.51 5.65 7.43
N THR A 51 -0.88 6.57 8.33
CA THR A 51 -0.87 6.33 9.78
C THR A 51 -1.75 5.14 10.16
N GLU A 52 -2.93 5.02 9.55
CA GLU A 52 -3.84 3.90 9.80
C GLU A 52 -3.30 2.57 9.25
N SER A 53 -2.60 2.61 8.12
CA SER A 53 -1.94 1.43 7.54
C SER A 53 -0.83 0.92 8.46
N MET A 54 -0.03 1.84 9.01
CA MET A 54 1.01 1.48 9.98
C MET A 54 0.39 0.95 11.28
N HIS A 55 -0.66 1.56 11.82
CA HIS A 55 -1.35 1.00 12.99
C HIS A 55 -1.89 -0.41 12.74
N TYR A 56 -2.50 -0.65 11.57
CA TYR A 56 -2.95 -1.99 11.21
C TYR A 56 -1.80 -3.00 11.19
N LEU A 57 -0.67 -2.63 10.59
CA LEU A 57 0.52 -3.48 10.47
C LEU A 57 1.27 -3.68 11.80
N LEU A 58 1.18 -2.74 12.73
CA LEU A 58 1.79 -2.85 14.06
C LEU A 58 1.07 -3.83 14.99
N LEU A 59 -0.24 -4.03 14.80
CA LEU A 59 -1.03 -4.96 15.60
C LEU A 59 -0.51 -6.41 15.57
N PRO A 60 -0.14 -7.00 14.41
CA PRO A 60 0.32 -8.39 14.33
C PRO A 60 1.82 -8.63 14.60
N ALA A 61 2.48 -7.89 15.50
CA ALA A 61 3.89 -8.10 15.86
C ALA A 61 4.87 -7.95 14.68
N LEU A 62 4.64 -6.98 13.80
CA LEU A 62 5.61 -6.59 12.77
C LEU A 62 6.94 -6.16 13.42
N THR A 63 8.01 -6.87 13.12
CA THR A 63 9.35 -6.61 13.66
C THR A 63 10.28 -5.92 12.66
N GLU A 64 10.07 -6.18 11.37
CA GLU A 64 10.99 -5.79 10.29
C GLU A 64 10.23 -5.17 9.12
N VAL A 65 10.80 -4.12 8.54
CA VAL A 65 10.29 -3.45 7.34
C VAL A 65 11.45 -3.20 6.40
N ILE A 66 11.27 -3.51 5.11
CA ILE A 66 12.23 -3.21 4.06
C ILE A 66 11.63 -2.11 3.17
N GLU A 67 12.30 -0.98 3.05
CA GLU A 67 11.92 0.09 2.13
C GLU A 67 12.63 -0.10 0.79
N MET A 68 11.86 -0.47 -0.24
CA MET A 68 12.40 -0.55 -1.59
C MET A 68 12.27 0.80 -2.30
N GLY A 69 13.33 1.61 -2.28
CA GLY A 69 13.37 2.86 -3.02
C GLY A 69 14.46 3.83 -2.56
N PRO A 70 14.79 4.85 -3.37
CA PRO A 70 15.80 5.84 -3.00
C PRO A 70 15.27 6.79 -1.91
N ASN A 71 16.19 7.32 -1.09
CA ASN A 71 15.97 8.43 -0.14
C ASN A 71 15.27 8.12 1.20
N ASN A 72 14.98 6.85 1.54
CA ASN A 72 14.50 6.44 2.87
C ASN A 72 13.28 7.24 3.39
N VAL A 73 12.35 7.58 2.50
CA VAL A 73 11.20 8.43 2.80
C VAL A 73 10.22 7.69 3.70
N LEU A 74 9.90 6.44 3.39
CA LEU A 74 8.95 5.63 4.14
C LEU A 74 9.50 5.27 5.52
N ALA A 75 10.78 4.96 5.63
CA ALA A 75 11.50 4.75 6.89
C ALA A 75 11.42 5.98 7.79
N ARG A 76 11.55 7.19 7.21
CA ARG A 76 11.38 8.45 7.96
C ARG A 76 9.93 8.68 8.38
N LEU A 77 8.95 8.33 7.55
CA LEU A 77 7.53 8.40 7.92
C LEU A 77 7.18 7.39 9.01
N LEU A 78 7.70 6.17 8.93
CA LEU A 78 7.51 5.11 9.92
C LEU A 78 8.03 5.54 11.29
N ARG A 79 9.22 6.16 11.34
CA ARG A 79 9.81 6.73 12.57
C ARG A 79 8.96 7.81 13.24
N LYS A 80 8.01 8.43 12.52
CA LYS A 80 7.04 9.36 13.14
C LYS A 80 5.83 8.63 13.75
N THR A 81 5.62 7.37 13.39
CA THR A 81 4.52 6.54 13.88
C THR A 81 4.96 5.58 14.98
N THR A 82 6.16 5.00 14.87
CA THR A 82 6.72 4.08 15.88
C THR A 82 8.25 4.15 15.88
N ASN A 83 8.84 3.88 17.05
CA ASN A 83 10.30 3.78 17.22
C ASN A 83 10.77 2.34 17.46
N HIS A 84 9.86 1.37 17.49
CA HIS A 84 10.19 -0.03 17.85
C HIS A 84 10.55 -0.90 16.64
N ILE A 85 10.32 -0.41 15.42
CA ILE A 85 10.64 -1.13 14.18
C ILE A 85 11.88 -0.53 13.55
N VAL A 86 12.80 -1.40 13.15
CA VAL A 86 13.99 -1.02 12.37
C VAL A 86 13.66 -1.16 10.88
N PRO A 87 13.63 -0.06 10.11
CA PRO A 87 13.51 -0.13 8.65
C PRO A 87 14.88 -0.38 8.01
N TYR A 88 14.93 -1.32 7.07
CA TYR A 88 16.09 -1.61 6.24
C TYR A 88 15.93 -0.95 4.86
N PRO A 89 17.00 -0.37 4.29
CA PRO A 89 17.02 0.13 2.91
C PRO A 89 17.10 -0.99 1.87
#